data_AF-A0A202DUJ9-F1
#
_entry.id   AF-A0A202DUJ9-F1
#
_cell.length_a   1.000
_cell.length_b   1.000
_cell.length_c   1.000
_cell.angle_alpha   90.00
_cell.angle_beta   90.00
_cell.angle_gamma   90.00
#
_symmetry.space_group_name_H-M   'P 1'
#
loop_
_entity.id
_entity.type
_entity.pdbx_description
1 polymer ?
#
loop_
_entity_poly.entity_id
_entity_poly.type
_entity_poly.pdbx_seq_one_letter_code
_entity_poly.pdbx_strand_id
1 'polypeptide(L)'
;MARQIDYPPEVLGGIYELGRLYYELGYYGPAERIFLGLSVVDRFSTPARLGLALVKLELGLFQESTVYFRAALQEGPQALHAKLGMCAAFIAMGEITRARSMLGQLAREFARLSQPV
;
A
#
# COMPACT_ATOMS: atom_id res chain seq x y z
N MET A 1 -12.90 -27.80 -3.28
CA MET A 1 -12.91 -26.49 -3.97
C MET A 1 -13.44 -25.46 -3.00
N ALA A 2 -12.59 -24.57 -2.49
CA ALA A 2 -13.04 -23.50 -1.59
C ALA A 2 -13.99 -22.57 -2.37
N ARG A 3 -15.21 -22.39 -1.87
CA ARG A 3 -16.18 -21.46 -2.44
C ARG A 3 -15.62 -20.06 -2.29
N GLN A 4 -15.24 -19.43 -3.39
CA GLN A 4 -14.79 -18.05 -3.40
C GLN A 4 -15.98 -17.18 -3.00
N ILE A 5 -15.83 -16.42 -1.91
CA ILE A 5 -16.87 -15.52 -1.42
C ILE A 5 -16.61 -14.17 -2.09
N ASP A 6 -17.43 -13.82 -3.06
CA ASP A 6 -17.42 -12.49 -3.67
C ASP A 6 -18.37 -11.59 -2.87
N TYR A 7 -17.81 -10.58 -2.20
CA TYR A 7 -18.57 -9.55 -1.51
C TYR A 7 -18.85 -8.38 -2.46
N PRO A 8 -19.98 -7.68 -2.33
CA PRO A 8 -20.24 -6.46 -3.09
C PRO A 8 -19.12 -5.42 -2.88
N PRO A 9 -18.64 -4.73 -3.94
CA PRO A 9 -17.58 -3.73 -3.82
C PRO A 9 -17.90 -2.62 -2.81
N GLU A 10 -19.17 -2.25 -2.65
CA GLU A 10 -19.61 -1.24 -1.69
C GLU A 10 -19.39 -1.69 -0.24
N VAL A 11 -19.62 -2.98 0.03
CA VAL A 11 -19.37 -3.58 1.34
C VAL A 11 -17.88 -3.62 1.63
N LEU A 12 -17.07 -4.05 0.65
CA LEU A 12 -15.62 -4.06 0.76
C LEU A 12 -15.06 -2.63 0.97
N GLY A 13 -15.60 -1.66 0.25
CA GLY A 13 -15.29 -0.24 0.40
C GLY A 13 -15.57 0.26 1.82
N GLY A 14 -16.76 -0.01 2.36
CA GLY A 14 -17.09 0.38 3.74
C GLY A 14 -16.16 -0.25 4.79
N ILE A 15 -15.77 -1.52 4.60
CA ILE A 15 -14.80 -2.20 5.48
C ILE A 15 -13.41 -1.56 5.34
N TYR A 16 -13.00 -1.20 4.13
CA TYR A 16 -11.74 -0.50 3.89
C TYR A 16 -11.70 0.87 4.58
N GLU A 17 -12.78 1.65 4.47
CA GLU A 17 -12.91 2.95 5.12
C GLU A 17 -12.75 2.83 6.64
N LEU A 18 -13.34 1.80 7.26
CA LEU A 18 -13.15 1.52 8.69
C LEU A 18 -11.68 1.20 9.02
N GLY A 19 -11.01 0.39 8.20
CA GLY A 19 -9.59 0.10 8.34
C GLY A 19 -8.73 1.36 8.25
N ARG A 20 -9.05 2.26 7.30
CA ARG A 20 -8.36 3.55 7.15
C ARG A 20 -8.56 4.45 8.36
N LEU A 21 -9.78 4.55 8.89
CA LEU A 21 -10.06 5.33 10.10
C LEU A 21 -9.29 4.77 11.31
N TYR A 22 -9.22 3.45 11.48
CA TYR A 22 -8.40 2.88 12.54
C TYR A 22 -6.92 3.20 12.38
N TYR A 23 -6.39 3.17 11.15
CA TYR A 23 -5.01 3.55 10.87
C TYR A 23 -4.75 5.02 11.20
N GLU A 24 -5.61 5.93 10.75
CA GLU A 24 -5.51 7.38 11.01
C GLU A 24 -5.56 7.71 12.50
N LEU A 25 -6.30 6.93 13.29
CA LEU A 25 -6.38 7.05 14.75
C LEU A 25 -5.19 6.40 15.49
N GLY A 26 -4.24 5.78 14.78
CA GLY A 26 -3.10 5.07 15.38
C GLY A 26 -3.45 3.69 15.95
N TYR A 27 -4.67 3.20 15.71
CA TYR A 27 -5.10 1.86 16.11
C TYR A 27 -4.63 0.82 15.08
N TYR A 28 -3.33 0.61 15.03
CA TYR A 28 -2.67 -0.23 14.03
C TYR A 28 -3.07 -1.70 14.07
N GLY A 29 -3.30 -2.28 15.25
CA GLY A 29 -3.74 -3.68 15.36
C GLY A 29 -5.11 -3.94 14.71
N PRO A 30 -6.16 -3.18 15.04
CA PRO A 30 -7.44 -3.23 14.33
C PRO A 30 -7.33 -2.96 12.82
N ALA A 31 -6.56 -1.94 12.42
CA ALA A 31 -6.34 -1.61 11.01
C ALA A 31 -5.69 -2.78 10.25
N GLU A 32 -4.64 -3.39 10.82
CA GLU A 32 -3.96 -4.55 10.25
C GLU A 32 -4.93 -5.69 9.98
N ARG A 33 -5.78 -6.03 10.96
CA ARG A 33 -6.74 -7.13 10.83
C ARG A 33 -7.72 -6.89 9.69
N ILE A 34 -8.20 -5.66 9.53
CA ILE A 34 -9.12 -5.30 8.44
C ILE A 34 -8.41 -5.39 7.09
N PHE A 35 -7.26 -4.76 6.93
CA PHE A 35 -6.53 -4.77 5.66
C PHE A 35 -6.06 -6.17 5.28
N LEU A 36 -5.62 -6.98 6.24
CA LEU A 36 -5.27 -8.38 6.00
C LEU A 36 -6.48 -9.18 5.53
N GLY A 37 -7.63 -9.05 6.21
CA GLY A 37 -8.87 -9.71 5.80
C GLY A 37 -9.30 -9.34 4.38
N LEU A 38 -9.29 -8.03 4.08
CA LEU A 38 -9.59 -7.54 2.74
C LEU A 38 -8.60 -8.08 1.70
N SER A 39 -7.30 -8.13 1.99
CA SER A 39 -6.29 -8.62 1.05
C SER A 39 -6.48 -10.07 0.58
N VAL A 40 -7.26 -10.87 1.33
CA VAL A 40 -7.59 -12.26 1.04
C VAL A 40 -8.86 -12.39 0.21
N VAL A 41 -9.88 -11.57 0.49
CA VAL A 41 -11.21 -11.69 -0.13
C VAL A 41 -11.44 -10.69 -1.28
N ASP A 42 -10.65 -9.63 -1.35
CA ASP A 42 -10.83 -8.55 -2.30
C ASP A 42 -9.98 -8.76 -3.57
N ARG A 43 -10.67 -8.85 -4.71
CA ARG A 43 -10.08 -8.92 -6.06
C ARG A 43 -9.81 -7.51 -6.61
N PHE A 44 -9.07 -6.71 -5.86
CA PHE A 44 -8.60 -5.36 -6.23
C PHE A 44 -9.65 -4.23 -6.20
N SER A 45 -10.77 -4.39 -5.50
CA SER A 45 -11.80 -3.36 -5.34
C SER A 45 -11.34 -2.23 -4.39
N THR A 46 -10.48 -2.54 -3.44
CA THR A 46 -9.95 -1.64 -2.42
C THR A 46 -8.43 -1.70 -2.39
N PRO A 47 -7.76 -0.64 -1.93
CA PRO A 47 -6.30 -0.61 -1.83
C PRO A 47 -5.81 -1.23 -0.51
N ALA A 48 -6.40 -2.36 -0.09
CA ALA A 48 -6.12 -3.00 1.18
C ALA A 48 -4.64 -3.39 1.35
N ARG A 49 -3.96 -3.81 0.27
CA ARG A 49 -2.53 -4.15 0.33
C ARG A 49 -1.66 -2.92 0.58
N LEU A 50 -2.06 -1.75 0.09
CA LEU A 50 -1.41 -0.48 0.45
C LEU A 50 -1.64 -0.15 1.92
N GLY A 51 -2.89 -0.26 2.41
CA GLY A 51 -3.21 -0.04 3.82
C GLY A 51 -2.38 -0.94 4.76
N LEU A 52 -2.25 -2.22 4.42
CA LEU A 52 -1.42 -3.16 5.17
C LEU A 52 0.07 -2.77 5.15
N ALA A 53 0.59 -2.33 4.00
CA ALA A 53 1.96 -1.86 3.89
C ALA A 53 2.22 -0.62 4.77
N LEU A 54 1.28 0.33 4.80
CA LEU A 54 1.36 1.52 5.65
C LEU A 54 1.32 1.15 7.14
N VAL A 55 0.44 0.24 7.56
CA VAL A 55 0.43 -0.26 8.94
C VAL A 55 1.77 -0.87 9.33
N LYS A 56 2.35 -1.72 8.46
CA LYS A 56 3.67 -2.31 8.72
C LYS A 56 4.78 -1.26 8.83
N LEU A 57 4.70 -0.20 8.02
CA LEU A 57 5.63 0.93 8.08
C LEU A 57 5.56 1.64 9.44
N GLU A 58 4.35 1.97 9.93
CA GLU A 58 4.16 2.63 11.24
C GLU A 58 4.61 1.76 12.42
N LEU A 59 4.45 0.44 12.31
CA LEU A 59 4.90 -0.51 13.33
C LEU A 59 6.43 -0.76 13.32
N GLY A 60 7.18 -0.11 12.43
CA GLY A 60 8.63 -0.31 12.31
C GLY A 60 9.03 -1.59 11.57
N LEU A 61 8.07 -2.31 11.01
CA LEU A 61 8.28 -3.57 10.29
C LEU A 61 8.63 -3.29 8.82
N PHE A 62 9.76 -2.60 8.62
CA PHE A 62 10.12 -2.00 7.33
C PHE A 62 10.34 -3.02 6.21
N GLN A 63 10.92 -4.19 6.51
CA GLN A 63 11.11 -5.23 5.51
C GLN A 63 9.76 -5.78 5.04
N GLU A 64 8.84 -6.07 5.98
CA GLU A 64 7.48 -6.52 5.66
C GLU A 64 6.70 -5.46 4.88
N SER A 65 6.82 -4.17 5.26
CA SER A 65 6.12 -3.11 4.54
C SER A 65 6.52 -3.05 3.07
N THR A 66 7.80 -3.24 2.73
CA THR A 66 8.25 -3.29 1.33
C THR A 66 7.68 -4.46 0.52
N VAL A 67 7.37 -5.60 1.17
CA VAL A 67 6.71 -6.73 0.52
C VAL A 67 5.28 -6.36 0.13
N TYR A 68 4.53 -5.75 1.05
CA TYR A 68 3.15 -5.35 0.80
C TYR A 68 3.04 -4.16 -0.17
N PHE A 69 3.96 -3.19 -0.12
CA PHE A 69 4.02 -2.13 -1.13
C PHE A 69 4.27 -2.71 -2.52
N ARG A 70 5.13 -3.72 -2.65
CA ARG A 70 5.36 -4.39 -3.94
C ARG A 70 4.12 -5.08 -4.46
N ALA A 71 3.34 -5.72 -3.58
CA ALA A 71 2.06 -6.29 -3.97
C ALA A 71 1.07 -5.22 -4.42
N ALA A 72 0.99 -4.08 -3.71
CA ALA A 72 0.12 -2.95 -4.07
C ALA A 72 0.49 -2.31 -5.43
N LEU A 73 1.78 -2.35 -5.83
CA LEU A 73 2.21 -1.88 -7.15
C LEU A 73 1.58 -2.68 -8.30
N GLN A 74 1.34 -3.98 -8.09
CA GLN A 74 0.77 -4.86 -9.12
C GLN A 74 -0.72 -4.59 -9.35
N GLU A 75 -1.38 -3.83 -8.46
CA GLU A 75 -2.82 -3.55 -8.53
C GLU A 75 -3.15 -2.36 -9.43
N GLY A 76 -2.17 -1.48 -9.72
CA GLY A 76 -2.31 -0.38 -10.70
C GLY A 76 -2.55 1.00 -10.10
N PRO A 77 -3.77 1.35 -9.61
CA PRO A 77 -4.13 2.73 -9.24
C PRO A 77 -3.27 3.34 -8.13
N GLN A 78 -2.70 2.52 -7.26
CA GLN A 78 -1.94 2.94 -6.08
C GLN A 78 -0.43 2.97 -6.31
N ALA A 79 0.03 2.84 -7.56
CA ALA A 79 1.44 2.60 -7.83
C ALA A 79 2.37 3.73 -7.33
N LEU A 80 1.94 4.98 -7.43
CA LEU A 80 2.73 6.10 -6.90
C LEU A 80 2.85 6.05 -5.37
N HIS A 81 1.73 5.88 -4.67
CA HIS A 81 1.70 5.78 -3.20
C HIS A 81 2.57 4.61 -2.71
N ALA A 82 2.51 3.47 -3.39
CA ALA A 82 3.33 2.32 -3.05
C ALA A 82 4.83 2.57 -3.27
N LYS A 83 5.24 3.20 -4.40
CA LYS A 83 6.64 3.56 -4.64
C LYS A 83 7.16 4.57 -3.59
N LEU A 84 6.35 5.55 -3.20
CA LEU A 84 6.71 6.52 -2.17
C LEU A 84 6.82 5.86 -0.78
N GLY A 85 5.88 4.97 -0.44
CA GLY A 85 5.92 4.18 0.79
C GLY A 85 7.17 3.28 0.87
N MET A 86 7.58 2.65 -0.23
CA MET A 86 8.85 1.92 -0.29
C MET A 86 10.05 2.82 -0.07
N CYS A 87 10.05 4.05 -0.60
CA CYS A 87 11.12 5.01 -0.33
C CYS A 87 11.19 5.37 1.16
N ALA A 88 10.05 5.57 1.82
CA ALA A 88 10.00 5.81 3.27
C ALA A 88 10.56 4.61 4.05
N ALA A 89 10.17 3.39 3.69
CA ALA A 89 10.71 2.17 4.30
C ALA A 89 12.22 2.03 4.10
N PHE A 90 12.74 2.29 2.89
CA PHE A 90 14.19 2.27 2.63
C PHE A 90 14.94 3.32 3.45
N ILE A 91 14.39 4.52 3.61
CA ILE A 91 15.00 5.55 4.46
C ILE A 91 15.05 5.08 5.91
N ALA A 92 13.95 4.52 6.43
CA ALA A 92 13.87 4.02 7.80
C ALA A 92 14.84 2.84 8.08
N MET A 93 15.14 2.02 7.06
CA MET A 93 16.16 0.97 7.12
C MET A 93 17.60 1.48 6.93
N GLY A 94 17.81 2.77 6.66
CA GLY A 94 19.12 3.33 6.33
C GLY A 94 19.61 3.01 4.91
N GLU A 95 18.77 2.43 4.05
CA GLU A 95 19.07 2.10 2.66
C GLU A 95 18.96 3.33 1.72
N ILE A 96 19.65 4.42 2.08
CA ILE A 96 19.53 5.73 1.44
C ILE A 96 19.81 5.68 -0.07
N THR A 97 20.76 4.84 -0.50
CA THR A 97 21.09 4.69 -1.93
C THR A 97 19.92 4.13 -2.74
N ARG A 98 19.18 3.15 -2.18
CA ARG A 98 18.00 2.58 -2.85
C ARG A 98 16.86 3.58 -2.92
N ALA A 99 16.59 4.28 -1.82
CA ALA A 99 15.59 5.35 -1.77
C ALA A 99 15.88 6.44 -2.81
N ARG A 100 17.13 6.94 -2.87
CA ARG A 100 17.56 7.95 -3.84
C ARG A 100 17.38 7.49 -5.28
N SER A 101 17.77 6.26 -5.60
CA SER A 101 17.60 5.69 -6.93
C SER A 101 16.13 5.66 -7.35
N MET A 102 15.25 5.19 -6.45
CA MET A 102 13.81 5.09 -6.71
C MET A 102 13.16 6.46 -6.88
N LEU A 103 13.47 7.43 -6.01
CA LEU A 103 13.00 8.82 -6.14
C LEU A 103 13.48 9.46 -7.45
N GLY A 104 14.72 9.21 -7.86
CA GLY A 104 15.26 9.70 -9.12
C GLY A 104 14.61 9.06 -10.36
N GLN A 105 14.11 7.83 -10.25
CA GLN A 105 13.30 7.21 -11.31
C GLN A 105 11.90 7.85 -11.38
N LEU A 106 11.24 8.00 -10.22
CA LEU A 106 9.94 8.67 -10.11
C LEU A 106 9.97 10.08 -10.70
N ALA A 107 10.96 10.90 -10.32
CA ALA A 107 11.09 12.27 -10.81
C ALA A 107 11.23 12.34 -12.34
N ARG A 108 11.99 11.41 -12.94
CA ARG A 108 12.13 11.31 -14.40
C ARG A 108 10.85 10.86 -15.10
N GLU A 109 10.10 9.95 -14.48
CA GLU A 109 8.79 9.49 -14.97
C GLU A 109 7.81 10.68 -15.04
N PHE A 110 7.69 11.47 -13.97
CA PHE A 110 6.85 12.66 -13.95
C PHE A 110 7.32 13.76 -14.90
N ALA A 111 8.63 14.03 -14.97
CA ALA A 111 9.17 15.03 -15.89
C ALA A 111 8.83 14.71 -17.35
N ARG A 112 8.81 13.42 -17.73
CA ARG A 112 8.38 12.99 -19.07
C ARG A 112 6.88 13.18 -19.31
N LEU A 113 6.05 12.92 -18.30
CA LEU A 113 4.60 13.10 -18.38
C LEU A 113 4.19 14.59 -18.47
N SER A 114 5.01 15.49 -17.96
CA SER A 114 4.75 16.94 -17.96
C SER A 114 5.27 17.69 -19.19
N GLN A 115 5.95 17.01 -20.13
CA GLN A 115 6.34 17.64 -21.39
C GLN A 115 5.17 17.57 -22.39
N PRO A 116 4.75 18.70 -23.00
CA PRO A 116 3.77 18.66 -24.09
C PRO A 116 4.38 17.92 -25.29
N VAL A 117 3.55 17.08 -25.93
CA VAL A 117 3.87 16.38 -27.19
C VAL A 117 4.07 17.40 -28.32
#